data_AF-A0A956AVB6-F1
#
_entry.id   AF-A0A956AVB6-F1
#
_cell.length_a   1.000
_cell.length_b   1.000
_cell.length_c   1.000
_cell.angle_alpha   90.00
_cell.angle_beta   90.00
_cell.angle_gamma   90.00
#
_symmetry.space_group_name_H-M   'P 1'
#
loop_
_entity.id
_entity.type
_entity.pdbx_description
1 polymer ?
#
loop_
_entity_poly.entity_id
_entity_poly.type
_entity_poly.pdbx_seq_one_letter_code
_entity_poly.pdbx_strand_id
1 'polypeptide(L)'
;AIFAALTGFVMFTKRDFSWMRGVLFIGSLVALGLIAGSMIFGFGLGIIFTVAMIALAACYILYYTSNVLHHYRTDQHVAAALALFSAVALLFWYIIQLFMSRD
;
A
#
# COMPACT_ATOMS: atom_id res chain seq x y z
N ALA A 1 2.24 2.08 14.87
CA ALA A 1 3.26 3.15 14.72
C ALA A 1 3.45 3.59 13.27
N ILE A 2 3.77 2.69 12.34
CA ILE A 2 4.05 3.03 10.92
C ILE A 2 2.90 3.77 10.23
N PHE A 3 1.65 3.30 10.38
CA PHE A 3 0.47 4.00 9.85
C PHE A 3 0.34 5.42 10.40
N ALA A 4 0.42 5.60 11.73
CA ALA A 4 0.32 6.91 12.36
C ALA A 4 1.46 7.85 11.94
N ALA A 5 2.68 7.33 11.79
CA ALA A 5 3.84 8.11 11.32
C ALA A 5 3.68 8.55 9.86
N LEU A 6 3.23 7.65 8.97
CA LEU A 6 2.97 7.96 7.57
C LEU A 6 1.82 8.94 7.41
N THR A 7 0.70 8.74 8.12
CA THR A 7 -0.46 9.65 8.10
C THR A 7 -0.07 11.04 8.62
N GLY A 8 0.72 11.11 9.71
CA GLY A 8 1.27 12.37 10.22
C GLY A 8 2.20 13.07 9.22
N PHE A 9 3.05 12.31 8.52
CA PHE A 9 3.95 12.84 7.50
C PHE A 9 3.19 13.42 6.29
N VAL A 10 2.09 12.79 5.86
CA VAL A 10 1.21 13.33 4.79
C VAL A 10 0.54 14.63 5.21
N MET A 11 0.00 14.68 6.43
CA MET A 11 -0.67 15.87 6.93
C MET A 11 0.28 17.08 6.99
N PHE A 12 1.57 16.85 7.27
CA PHE A 12 2.61 17.87 7.18
C PHE A 12 3.06 18.17 5.75
N THR A 13 3.19 17.15 4.89
CA THR A 13 3.74 17.29 3.52
C THR A 13 2.79 18.00 2.55
N LYS A 14 1.45 17.88 2.71
CA LYS A 14 0.42 18.55 1.87
C LYS A 14 0.67 18.53 0.34
N ARG A 15 1.42 17.55 -0.18
CA ARG A 15 1.70 17.40 -1.62
C ARG A 15 0.55 16.69 -2.30
N ASP A 16 0.12 17.20 -3.45
CA ASP A 16 -0.76 16.47 -4.37
C ASP A 16 -0.01 15.26 -4.96
N PHE A 17 -0.31 14.07 -4.46
CA PHE A 17 0.28 12.82 -4.95
C PHE A 17 -0.46 12.23 -6.17
N SER A 18 -1.24 13.04 -6.90
CA SER A 18 -1.96 12.63 -8.12
C SER A 18 -1.05 11.92 -9.14
N TRP A 19 0.19 12.40 -9.29
CA TRP A 19 1.21 11.79 -10.16
C TRP A 19 1.61 10.35 -9.74
N MET A 20 1.45 10.01 -8.46
CA MET A 20 1.83 8.72 -7.89
C MET A 20 0.89 7.59 -8.29
N ARG A 21 -0.32 7.90 -8.82
CA ARG A 21 -1.30 6.91 -9.27
C ARG A 21 -0.72 5.96 -10.32
N GLY A 22 0.05 6.49 -11.27
CA GLY A 22 0.66 5.69 -12.34
C GLY A 22 1.72 4.71 -11.82
N VAL A 23 2.59 5.20 -10.94
CA VAL A 23 3.64 4.37 -10.30
C VAL A 23 3.02 3.28 -9.43
N LEU A 24 1.97 3.60 -8.66
CA LEU A 24 1.28 2.63 -7.82
C LEU A 24 0.57 1.55 -8.65
N PHE A 25 -0.07 1.93 -9.76
CA PHE A 25 -0.72 0.98 -10.65
C PHE A 25 0.29 0.00 -11.27
N ILE A 26 1.41 0.51 -11.80
CA ILE A 26 2.46 -0.31 -12.38
C ILE A 26 3.09 -1.21 -11.31
N GLY A 27 3.40 -0.67 -10.13
CA GLY A 27 3.96 -1.44 -9.02
C GLY A 27 3.04 -2.59 -8.58
N SER A 28 1.72 -2.37 -8.59
CA SER A 28 0.72 -3.39 -8.26
C SER A 28 0.63 -4.49 -9.30
N LEU A 29 0.73 -4.13 -10.58
CA LEU A 29 0.77 -5.11 -11.68
C LEU A 29 2.02 -5.97 -11.61
N VAL A 30 3.18 -5.36 -11.33
CA VAL A 30 4.43 -6.10 -11.13
C VAL A 30 4.33 -7.04 -9.94
N ALA A 31 3.77 -6.58 -8.82
CA ALA A 31 3.53 -7.41 -7.65
C ALA A 31 2.64 -8.61 -7.95
N LEU A 32 1.52 -8.40 -8.67
CA LEU A 32 0.63 -9.48 -9.10
C LEU A 32 1.32 -10.47 -10.03
N GLY A 33 2.11 -9.98 -11.00
CA GLY A 33 2.89 -10.83 -11.90
C GLY A 33 3.91 -11.70 -11.16
N LEU A 34 4.58 -11.14 -10.15
CA LEU A 34 5.51 -11.87 -9.31
C LEU A 34 4.80 -12.94 -8.46
N ILE A 35 3.64 -12.62 -7.88
CA ILE A 35 2.84 -13.59 -7.12
C ILE A 35 2.36 -14.72 -8.03
N ALA A 36 1.80 -14.41 -9.20
CA ALA A 36 1.37 -15.41 -10.18
C ALA A 36 2.54 -16.28 -10.65
N GLY A 37 3.70 -15.67 -10.92
CA GLY A 37 4.94 -16.39 -11.24
C GLY A 37 5.36 -17.33 -10.11
N SER A 38 5.34 -16.87 -8.86
CA SER A 38 5.69 -17.72 -7.71
C SER A 38 4.73 -18.91 -7.55
N MET A 39 3.45 -18.74 -7.88
CA MET A 39 2.46 -19.82 -7.80
C MET A 39 2.69 -20.89 -8.89
N ILE A 40 3.09 -20.48 -10.09
CA ILE A 40 3.33 -21.40 -11.22
C ILE A 40 4.67 -22.12 -11.07
N PHE A 41 5.73 -21.40 -10.68
CA PHE A 41 7.09 -21.95 -10.57
C PHE A 41 7.42 -22.48 -9.17
N GLY A 42 6.59 -22.21 -8.16
CA GLY A 42 6.76 -22.69 -6.80
C GLY A 42 7.92 -22.07 -6.02
N PHE A 43 8.51 -20.96 -6.48
CA PHE A 43 9.62 -20.31 -5.76
C PHE A 43 9.11 -19.39 -4.65
N GLY A 44 9.82 -19.36 -3.52
CA GLY A 44 9.54 -18.41 -2.45
C GLY A 44 9.86 -16.99 -2.89
N LEU A 45 8.87 -16.08 -2.81
CA LEU A 45 9.04 -14.64 -3.10
C LEU A 45 10.11 -13.97 -2.21
N GLY A 46 10.40 -14.57 -1.06
CA GLY A 46 11.48 -14.16 -0.17
C GLY A 46 11.21 -12.84 0.56
N ILE A 47 12.13 -12.51 1.46
CA ILE A 47 11.99 -11.35 2.36
C ILE A 47 12.03 -10.01 1.61
N ILE A 48 12.76 -9.95 0.50
CA ILE A 48 12.91 -8.74 -0.32
C ILE A 48 11.56 -8.35 -0.94
N PHE A 49 10.78 -9.32 -1.42
CA PHE A 49 9.45 -9.07 -1.95
C PHE A 49 8.50 -8.56 -0.86
N THR A 50 8.52 -9.17 0.32
CA THR A 50 7.70 -8.74 1.46
C THR A 50 8.03 -7.29 1.87
N VAL A 51 9.30 -6.91 1.92
CA VAL A 51 9.73 -5.53 2.21
C VAL A 51 9.28 -4.56 1.11
N ALA A 52 9.40 -4.95 -0.16
CA ALA A 52 8.93 -4.14 -1.28
C ALA A 52 7.40 -3.92 -1.23
N MET A 53 6.64 -4.95 -0.86
CA MET A 53 5.19 -4.85 -0.70
C MET A 53 4.76 -3.98 0.47
N ILE A 54 5.50 -4.00 1.59
CA ILE A 54 5.26 -3.08 2.71
C ILE A 54 5.47 -1.63 2.26
N ALA A 55 6.54 -1.35 1.50
CA ALA A 55 6.79 -0.02 0.96
C ALA A 55 5.69 0.42 -0.02
N LEU A 56 5.24 -0.48 -0.89
CA LEU A 56 4.14 -0.21 -1.82
C LEU A 56 2.82 0.08 -1.08
N ALA A 57 2.50 -0.70 -0.04
CA ALA A 57 1.33 -0.49 0.80
C ALA A 57 1.39 0.85 1.55
N ALA A 58 2.57 1.22 2.05
CA ALA A 58 2.80 2.54 2.65
C ALA A 58 2.53 3.66 1.64
N CYS A 59 3.03 3.55 0.40
CA CYS A 59 2.75 4.53 -0.64
C CYS A 59 1.25 4.60 -1.01
N TYR A 60 0.53 3.48 -0.99
CA TYR A 60 -0.93 3.46 -1.16
C TYR A 60 -1.67 4.22 -0.06
N ILE A 61 -1.25 4.06 1.20
CA ILE A 61 -1.80 4.82 2.33
C ILE A 61 -1.56 6.32 2.14
N LEU A 62 -0.34 6.73 1.73
CA LEU A 62 -0.03 8.13 1.43
C LEU A 62 -0.94 8.69 0.33
N TYR A 63 -1.10 7.94 -0.77
CA TYR A 63 -1.92 8.32 -1.91
C TYR A 63 -3.41 8.45 -1.54
N TYR A 64 -3.98 7.44 -0.88
CA TYR A 64 -5.39 7.51 -0.48
C TYR A 64 -5.63 8.61 0.54
N THR A 65 -4.73 8.82 1.51
CA THR A 65 -4.84 9.93 2.48
C THR A 65 -4.83 11.28 1.79
N SER A 66 -3.92 11.50 0.83
CA SER A 66 -3.85 12.73 0.04
C SER A 66 -5.11 12.93 -0.81
N ASN A 67 -5.61 11.88 -1.45
CA ASN A 67 -6.79 11.94 -2.31
C ASN A 67 -8.05 12.26 -1.50
N VAL A 68 -8.19 11.66 -0.31
CA VAL A 68 -9.24 11.96 0.67
C VAL A 68 -9.22 13.43 1.12
N LEU A 69 -8.03 14.02 1.25
CA LEU A 69 -7.87 15.41 1.68
C LEU A 69 -8.17 16.45 0.58
N HIS A 70 -7.82 16.19 -0.69
CA HIS A 70 -7.91 17.19 -1.77
C HIS A 70 -9.13 17.02 -2.71
N HIS A 71 -9.68 15.82 -2.88
CA HIS A 71 -10.61 15.52 -3.99
C HIS A 71 -11.96 14.92 -3.56
N TYR A 72 -12.23 14.73 -2.27
CA TYR A 72 -13.50 14.11 -1.85
C TYR A 72 -14.63 15.11 -1.63
N ARG A 73 -15.69 14.95 -2.43
CA ARG A 73 -17.03 15.48 -2.15
C ARG A 73 -17.74 14.56 -1.13
N THR A 74 -18.66 15.14 -0.37
CA THR A 74 -19.36 14.56 0.80
C THR A 74 -20.13 13.24 0.56
N ASP A 75 -20.23 12.80 -0.69
CA ASP A 75 -20.98 11.63 -1.14
C ASP A 75 -20.13 10.34 -1.24
N GLN A 76 -18.80 10.42 -1.09
CA GLN A 76 -17.90 9.26 -1.32
C GLN A 76 -17.14 8.76 -0.07
N HIS A 77 -17.54 9.15 1.13
CA HIS A 77 -16.85 8.79 2.38
C HIS A 77 -16.67 7.28 2.60
N VAL A 78 -17.64 6.45 2.17
CA VAL A 78 -17.56 4.99 2.32
C VAL A 78 -16.44 4.40 1.45
N ALA A 79 -16.32 4.85 0.20
CA ALA A 79 -15.27 4.39 -0.71
C ALA A 79 -13.87 4.82 -0.23
N ALA A 80 -13.74 6.04 0.30
CA ALA A 80 -12.51 6.53 0.91
C ALA A 80 -12.07 5.66 2.10
N ALA A 81 -13.00 5.41 3.03
CA ALA A 81 -12.73 4.63 4.23
C ALA A 81 -12.34 3.18 3.88
N LEU A 82 -13.04 2.57 2.91
CA LEU A 82 -12.73 1.22 2.45
C LEU A 82 -11.35 1.13 1.78
N ALA A 83 -10.97 2.13 0.98
CA ALA A 83 -9.66 2.18 0.33
C ALA A 83 -8.51 2.37 1.33
N LEU A 84 -8.70 3.24 2.33
CA LEU A 84 -7.73 3.40 3.43
C LEU A 84 -7.62 2.11 4.25
N PHE A 85 -8.75 1.47 4.56
CA PHE A 85 -8.78 0.22 5.31
C PHE A 85 -8.07 -0.91 4.56
N SER A 86 -8.35 -1.08 3.26
CA SER A 86 -7.72 -2.14 2.47
C SER A 86 -6.21 -1.97 2.38
N ALA A 87 -5.72 -0.73 2.24
CA ALA A 87 -4.29 -0.45 2.23
C ALA A 87 -3.62 -0.77 3.59
N VAL A 88 -4.31 -0.47 4.71
CA VAL A 88 -3.83 -0.83 6.06
C VAL A 88 -3.84 -2.34 6.27
N ALA A 89 -4.90 -3.02 5.85
CA ALA A 89 -5.01 -4.48 5.95
C ALA A 89 -3.90 -5.17 5.15
N LEU A 90 -3.60 -4.68 3.94
CA LEU A 90 -2.53 -5.19 3.09
C LEU A 90 -1.15 -4.97 3.73
N LEU A 91 -0.89 -3.79 4.28
CA LEU A 91 0.33 -3.51 5.03
C LEU A 91 0.48 -4.45 6.24
N PHE A 92 -0.62 -4.66 6.98
CA PHE A 92 -0.63 -5.55 8.15
C PHE A 92 -0.35 -7.01 7.76
N TRP A 93 -0.97 -7.49 6.69
CA TRP A 93 -0.74 -8.83 6.16
C TRP A 93 0.74 -9.09 5.84
N TYR A 94 1.37 -8.18 5.11
CA TYR A 94 2.79 -8.34 4.75
C TYR A 94 3.73 -8.20 5.96
N ILE A 95 3.36 -7.42 6.97
CA ILE A 95 4.11 -7.39 8.24
C ILE A 95 4.04 -8.76 8.93
N ILE A 96 2.86 -9.35 9.07
CA ILE A 96 2.73 -10.69 9.67
C ILE A 96 3.53 -11.71 8.86
N GLN A 97 3.43 -11.67 7.53
CA GLN A 97 4.22 -12.54 6.67
C GLN A 97 5.73 -12.38 6.88
N LEU A 98 6.21 -11.14 7.08
CA LEU A 98 7.63 -10.85 7.36
C LEU A 98 8.08 -11.48 8.68
N PHE A 99 7.25 -11.41 9.72
CA PHE A 99 7.54 -12.03 11.01
C PHE A 99 7.52 -13.55 10.93
N MET A 100 6.50 -14.14 10.30
CA MET A 100 6.40 -15.60 10.13
C MET A 100 7.50 -16.19 9.23
N SER A 101 8.04 -15.41 8.29
CA SER A 101 9.14 -15.89 7.42
C SER A 101 10.51 -15.89 8.12
N ARG A 102 10.60 -15.40 9.35
CA ARG A 102 11.85 -15.33 10.14
C ARG A 102 11.96 -16.42 11.20
N ASP A 103 10.92 -17.23 11.40
CA ASP A 103 10.89 -18.44 12.23
C ASP A 103 10.91 -19.69 11.34
#